data_AF-A0A945VXI5-F1
#
_entry.id   AF-A0A945VXI5-F1
#
_cell.length_a   1.000
_cell.length_b   1.000
_cell.length_c   1.000
_cell.angle_alpha   90.00
_cell.angle_beta   90.00
_cell.angle_gamma   90.00
#
_symmetry.space_group_name_H-M   'P 1'
#
loop_
_entity.id
_entity.type
_entity.pdbx_description
1 polymer ?
#
loop_
_entity_poly.entity_id
_entity_poly.type
_entity_poly.pdbx_seq_one_letter_code
_entity_poly.pdbx_strand_id
1 'polypeptide(L)'
;MGFLFFGKKKSKKSEVNEALAHVNQISDNLKHSFVRIKSDIKVVRDWLSFFKTRDEDYSKRFIDMESRIEEIGQVMTYLAERENVVEKQPKVQEKSKEQPYYPKESSNLPPRMERTPLDDLTETQKAIFFRLGVFQRESGQEWTALKTLATDLYPGKSYDKVRSTVSEYIGILVDAGLIHKLRKGKQTYLAITEKGKTYFKGNEAKQPEKIEPKSK
;
A
#
# COMPACT_ATOMS: atom_id res chain seq x y z
N MET A 1 13.60 -58.04 -64.39
CA MET A 1 13.45 -56.80 -63.60
C MET A 1 14.74 -56.58 -62.83
N GLY A 2 15.51 -55.54 -63.16
CA GLY A 2 16.74 -55.18 -62.44
C GLY A 2 16.73 -53.69 -62.13
N PHE A 3 16.63 -53.33 -60.85
CA PHE A 3 16.70 -51.94 -60.38
C PHE A 3 18.17 -51.53 -60.21
N LEU A 4 18.62 -50.57 -61.02
CA LEU A 4 19.91 -49.89 -60.90
C LEU A 4 19.84 -48.86 -59.76
N PHE A 5 20.44 -49.17 -58.61
CA PHE A 5 20.70 -48.21 -57.55
C PHE A 5 21.94 -47.37 -57.89
N PHE A 6 21.73 -46.16 -58.42
CA PHE A 6 22.79 -45.15 -58.53
C PHE A 6 22.94 -44.42 -57.18
N GLY A 7 23.87 -44.90 -56.35
CA GLY A 7 24.31 -44.21 -55.15
C GLY A 7 25.08 -42.94 -55.50
N LYS A 8 24.43 -41.77 -55.40
CA LYS A 8 25.08 -40.45 -55.49
C LYS A 8 26.07 -40.31 -54.33
N LYS A 9 27.38 -40.49 -54.60
CA LYS A 9 28.45 -40.04 -53.71
C LYS A 9 28.36 -38.52 -53.54
N LYS A 10 27.94 -38.06 -52.36
CA LYS A 10 28.05 -36.65 -51.97
C LYS A 10 29.55 -36.26 -52.01
N SER A 11 29.84 -35.19 -52.74
CA SER A 11 31.18 -34.63 -52.87
C SER A 11 31.66 -34.09 -51.53
N LYS A 12 32.85 -34.49 -51.06
CA LYS A 12 33.51 -34.00 -49.83
C LYS A 12 33.56 -32.46 -49.72
N LYS A 13 33.44 -31.72 -50.82
CA LYS A 13 33.38 -30.26 -50.80
C LYS A 13 32.06 -29.72 -50.21
N SER A 14 30.97 -30.47 -50.26
CA SER A 14 29.69 -30.02 -49.71
C SER A 14 29.66 -30.09 -48.18
N GLU A 15 30.29 -31.11 -47.57
CA GLU A 15 30.35 -31.27 -46.11
C GLU A 15 31.19 -30.17 -45.44
N VAL A 16 32.30 -29.75 -46.07
CA VAL A 16 33.15 -28.68 -45.53
C VAL A 16 32.44 -27.33 -45.52
N ASN A 17 31.67 -27.01 -46.58
CA ASN A 17 30.90 -25.77 -46.64
C ASN A 17 29.75 -25.75 -45.62
N GLU A 18 29.13 -26.90 -45.36
CA GLU A 18 28.06 -27.04 -44.37
C GLU A 18 28.59 -26.84 -42.94
N ALA A 19 29.77 -27.40 -42.63
CA ALA A 19 30.45 -27.16 -41.35
C ALA A 19 30.82 -25.67 -41.14
N LEU A 20 31.31 -25.00 -42.20
CA LEU A 20 31.66 -23.58 -42.15
C LEU A 20 30.43 -22.68 -41.93
N ALA A 21 29.30 -23.02 -42.55
CA ALA A 21 28.03 -22.34 -42.31
C ALA A 21 27.56 -22.50 -40.86
N HIS A 22 27.68 -23.71 -40.29
CA HIS A 22 27.30 -23.97 -38.91
C HIS A 22 28.18 -23.20 -37.90
N VAL A 23 29.49 -23.11 -38.16
CA VAL A 23 30.41 -22.31 -37.34
C VAL A 23 30.06 -20.82 -37.38
N ASN A 24 29.74 -20.30 -38.56
CA ASN A 24 29.31 -18.90 -38.71
C ASN A 24 28.00 -18.62 -37.97
N GLN A 25 27.03 -19.54 -38.05
CA GLN A 25 25.77 -19.41 -37.32
C GLN A 25 25.98 -19.42 -35.80
N ILE A 26 26.87 -20.26 -35.27
CA ILE A 26 27.23 -20.26 -33.84
C ILE A 26 27.88 -18.94 -33.45
N SER A 27 28.79 -18.42 -34.27
CA SER A 27 29.46 -17.13 -34.06
C SER A 27 28.47 -15.96 -34.00
N ASP A 28 27.51 -15.93 -34.90
CA ASP A 28 26.49 -14.87 -34.94
C ASP A 28 25.51 -14.97 -33.76
N ASN A 29 25.11 -16.19 -33.37
CA ASN A 29 24.31 -16.43 -32.18
C ASN A 29 25.04 -16.00 -30.89
N LEU A 30 26.34 -16.23 -30.82
CA LEU A 30 27.18 -15.76 -29.71
C LEU A 30 27.24 -14.24 -29.66
N LYS A 31 27.49 -13.58 -30.81
CA LYS A 31 27.48 -12.10 -30.88
C LYS A 31 26.14 -11.53 -30.43
N HIS A 32 25.02 -12.09 -30.88
CA HIS A 32 23.70 -11.66 -30.44
C HIS A 32 23.47 -11.86 -28.95
N SER A 33 23.93 -12.99 -28.39
CA SER A 33 23.87 -13.25 -26.96
C SER A 33 24.67 -12.21 -26.16
N PHE A 34 25.88 -11.86 -26.60
CA PHE A 34 26.69 -10.83 -25.96
C PHE A 34 26.05 -9.43 -26.02
N VAL A 35 25.43 -9.07 -27.15
CA VAL A 35 24.71 -7.79 -27.27
C VAL A 35 23.53 -7.73 -26.29
N ARG A 36 22.78 -8.84 -26.13
CA ARG A 36 21.69 -8.92 -25.16
C ARG A 36 22.19 -8.82 -23.72
N ILE A 37 23.23 -9.57 -23.36
CA ILE A 37 23.84 -9.50 -22.02
C ILE A 37 24.31 -8.07 -21.71
N LYS A 38 24.93 -7.39 -22.68
CA LYS A 38 25.37 -6.00 -22.50
C LYS A 38 24.19 -5.04 -22.30
N SER A 39 23.07 -5.26 -23.01
CA SER A 39 21.83 -4.52 -22.80
C SER A 39 21.28 -4.74 -21.38
N ASP A 40 21.25 -5.98 -20.93
CA ASP A 40 20.73 -6.33 -19.59
C ASP A 40 21.59 -5.73 -18.48
N ILE A 41 22.92 -5.78 -18.61
CA ILE A 41 23.85 -5.13 -17.67
C ILE A 41 23.59 -3.62 -17.60
N LYS A 42 23.31 -2.97 -18.73
CA LYS A 42 22.97 -1.54 -18.76
C LYS A 42 21.67 -1.25 -17.99
N VAL A 43 20.63 -2.07 -18.20
CA VAL A 43 19.36 -1.94 -17.47
C VAL A 43 19.57 -2.11 -15.96
N VAL A 44 20.36 -3.12 -15.55
CA VAL A 44 20.68 -3.34 -14.12
C VAL A 44 21.45 -2.15 -13.54
N ARG A 45 22.42 -1.59 -14.27
CA ARG A 45 23.17 -0.41 -13.83
C ARG A 45 22.27 0.82 -13.67
N ASP A 46 21.40 1.07 -14.65
CA ASP A 46 20.49 2.21 -14.63
C ASP A 46 19.48 2.05 -13.47
N TRP A 47 19.00 0.83 -13.23
CA TRP A 47 18.18 0.49 -12.06
C TRP A 47 18.93 0.75 -10.75
N LEU A 48 20.20 0.33 -10.63
CA LEU A 48 21.01 0.54 -9.44
C LEU A 48 21.25 2.04 -9.16
N SER A 49 21.45 2.84 -10.21
CA SER A 49 21.57 4.29 -10.08
C SER A 49 20.28 4.94 -9.60
N PHE A 50 19.12 4.46 -10.06
CA PHE A 50 17.83 4.93 -9.60
C PHE A 50 17.62 4.68 -8.09
N PHE A 51 18.05 3.52 -7.55
CA PHE A 51 17.97 3.30 -6.10
C PHE A 51 18.85 4.26 -5.32
N LYS A 52 20.08 4.52 -5.78
CA LYS A 52 20.96 5.48 -5.09
C LYS A 52 20.33 6.87 -4.99
N THR A 53 19.81 7.40 -6.10
CA THR A 53 19.13 8.70 -6.09
C THR A 53 17.89 8.69 -5.21
N ARG A 54 17.13 7.59 -5.23
CA ARG A 54 15.92 7.46 -4.39
C ARG A 54 16.25 7.38 -2.91
N ASP A 55 17.31 6.66 -2.53
CA ASP A 55 17.75 6.53 -1.14
C ASP A 55 18.31 7.87 -0.61
N GLU A 56 18.99 8.66 -1.44
CA GLU A 56 19.38 10.03 -1.09
C GLU A 56 18.16 10.93 -0.81
N ASP A 57 17.10 10.82 -1.62
CA ASP A 57 15.86 11.58 -1.39
C ASP A 57 15.12 11.13 -0.12
N TYR A 58 15.11 9.82 0.19
CA TYR A 58 14.56 9.32 1.44
C TYR A 58 15.36 9.79 2.64
N SER A 59 16.69 9.81 2.56
CA SER A 59 17.55 10.32 3.62
C SER A 59 17.28 11.80 3.91
N LYS A 60 17.10 12.63 2.87
CA LYS A 60 16.72 14.05 3.04
C LYS A 60 15.35 14.21 3.72
N ARG A 61 14.35 13.42 3.31
CA ARG A 61 13.03 13.44 3.95
C ARG A 61 13.08 13.00 5.40
N PHE A 62 13.94 12.04 5.72
CA PHE A 62 14.13 11.57 7.08
C PHE A 62 14.74 12.67 7.97
N ILE A 63 15.76 13.36 7.48
CA ILE A 63 16.36 14.52 8.17
C ILE A 63 15.31 15.64 8.40
N ASP A 64 14.47 15.93 7.40
CA ASP A 64 13.38 16.91 7.55
C ASP A 64 12.34 16.46 8.61
N MET A 65 12.02 15.17 8.67
CA MET A 65 11.15 14.62 9.70
C MET A 65 11.76 14.71 11.10
N GLU A 66 13.05 14.40 11.26
CA GLU A 66 13.75 14.53 12.55
C GLU A 66 13.69 15.98 13.06
N SER A 67 13.95 16.96 12.18
CA SER A 67 13.83 18.38 12.52
C SER A 67 12.43 18.75 13.02
N ARG A 68 11.37 18.29 12.35
CA ARG A 68 9.98 18.57 12.76
C ARG A 68 9.62 17.91 14.08
N ILE A 69 10.13 16.70 14.35
CA ILE A 69 9.90 16.00 15.61
C ILE A 69 10.57 16.76 16.76
N GLU A 70 11.78 17.28 16.53
CA GLU A 70 12.50 18.09 17.51
C GLU A 70 11.73 19.39 17.83
N GLU A 71 11.21 20.09 16.82
CA GLU A 71 10.36 21.27 17.00
C GLU A 71 9.10 20.97 17.85
N ILE A 72 8.42 19.86 17.56
CA ILE A 72 7.25 19.42 18.35
C ILE A 72 7.66 19.11 19.80
N GLY A 73 8.81 18.47 20.01
CA GLY A 73 9.36 18.19 21.34
C GLY A 73 9.59 19.47 22.16
N GLN A 74 10.11 20.52 21.53
CA GLN A 74 10.29 21.84 22.17
C GLN A 74 8.94 22.47 22.56
N VAL A 75 7.95 22.42 21.67
CA VAL A 75 6.59 22.93 21.97
C VAL A 75 5.94 22.17 23.13
N MET A 76 6.07 20.85 23.16
CA MET A 76 5.54 20.02 24.25
C MET A 76 6.20 20.32 25.60
N THR A 77 7.52 20.55 25.60
CA THR A 77 8.27 20.94 26.80
C THR A 77 7.78 22.28 27.34
N TYR A 78 7.57 23.26 26.45
CA TYR A 78 7.02 24.57 26.83
C TYR A 78 5.59 24.48 27.40
N LEU A 79 4.73 23.61 26.85
CA LEU A 79 3.38 23.39 27.37
C LEU A 79 3.39 22.72 28.75
N ALA A 80 4.26 21.72 28.96
CA ALA A 80 4.41 21.04 30.24
C ALA A 80 4.91 21.97 31.35
N GLU A 81 5.83 22.90 31.04
CA GLU A 81 6.28 23.91 31.99
C GLU A 81 5.16 24.87 32.40
N ARG A 82 4.26 25.22 31.46
CA ARG A 82 3.13 26.12 31.73
C ARG A 82 2.08 25.50 32.67
N GLU A 83 1.82 24.21 32.55
CA GLU A 83 0.84 23.52 33.42
C GLU A 83 1.33 23.45 34.88
N ASN A 84 2.64 23.35 35.11
CA ASN A 84 3.21 23.27 36.46
C ASN A 84 3.21 24.62 37.24
N VAL A 85 2.92 25.75 36.60
CA VAL A 85 2.93 27.08 37.25
C VAL A 85 1.58 27.44 37.91
N VAL A 86 0.48 26.75 37.56
CA VAL A 86 -0.89 27.13 37.99
C VAL A 86 -1.32 26.50 39.34
N GLU A 87 -0.59 25.51 39.88
CA GLU A 87 -1.01 24.79 41.09
C GLU A 87 -0.67 25.44 42.45
N LYS A 88 -0.03 26.61 42.48
CA LYS A 88 0.31 27.29 43.74
C LYS A 88 -0.73 28.35 44.13
N GLN A 89 -1.92 27.93 44.57
CA GLN A 89 -2.78 28.77 45.41
C GLN A 89 -3.17 28.05 46.71
N PRO A 90 -2.95 28.66 47.89
CA PRO A 90 -3.25 28.05 49.17
C PRO A 90 -4.76 28.15 49.47
N LYS A 91 -5.43 27.01 49.63
CA LYS A 91 -6.84 26.96 50.08
C LYS A 91 -6.93 27.06 51.59
N VAL A 92 -7.78 28.00 52.02
CA VAL A 92 -8.26 28.25 53.37
C VAL A 92 -8.97 27.02 53.94
N GLN A 93 -8.67 26.69 55.20
CA GLN A 93 -9.24 25.59 55.95
C GLN A 93 -10.58 26.01 56.58
N GLU A 94 -11.63 25.23 56.35
CA GLU A 94 -12.81 25.24 57.22
C GLU A 94 -13.17 23.80 57.61
N LYS A 95 -13.22 23.60 58.93
CA LYS A 95 -13.49 22.34 59.63
C LYS A 95 -14.99 22.08 59.67
N SER A 96 -15.44 20.89 59.27
CA SER A 96 -16.56 20.23 59.95
C SER A 96 -16.77 18.77 59.54
N LYS A 97 -16.82 17.93 60.58
CA LYS A 97 -17.56 16.66 60.74
C LYS A 97 -17.02 15.41 60.04
N GLU A 98 -16.39 14.58 60.87
CA GLU A 98 -16.02 13.19 60.66
C GLU A 98 -17.26 12.33 60.33
N GLN A 99 -17.37 11.96 59.06
CA GLN A 99 -17.90 10.66 58.68
C GLN A 99 -16.71 9.77 58.33
N PRO A 100 -16.78 8.43 58.53
CA PRO A 100 -15.76 7.52 58.03
C PRO A 100 -15.71 7.60 56.50
N TYR A 101 -14.82 8.46 56.03
CA TYR A 101 -14.48 8.69 54.64
C TYR A 101 -13.68 7.48 54.17
N TYR A 102 -14.35 6.54 53.49
CA TYR A 102 -13.62 5.74 52.52
C TYR A 102 -13.02 6.75 51.53
N PRO A 103 -11.69 6.77 51.33
CA PRO A 103 -11.14 7.48 50.19
C PRO A 103 -11.82 6.86 48.97
N LYS A 104 -12.77 7.59 48.37
CA LYS A 104 -12.99 7.45 46.95
C LYS A 104 -11.65 7.84 46.38
N GLU A 105 -10.83 6.83 46.08
CA GLU A 105 -9.74 6.96 45.13
C GLU A 105 -10.37 7.70 43.95
N SER A 106 -10.11 9.00 43.88
CA SER A 106 -10.38 9.78 42.69
C SER A 106 -9.50 9.11 41.67
N SER A 107 -10.09 8.20 40.90
CA SER A 107 -9.51 7.62 39.73
C SER A 107 -9.32 8.74 38.73
N ASN A 108 -8.33 9.59 38.97
CA ASN A 108 -7.62 10.38 37.97
C ASN A 108 -6.83 9.39 37.10
N LEU A 109 -7.50 8.34 36.62
CA LEU A 109 -7.01 7.58 35.50
C LEU A 109 -7.02 8.57 34.35
N PRO A 110 -5.89 8.73 33.63
CA PRO A 110 -5.85 9.58 32.45
C PRO A 110 -7.03 9.18 31.54
N PRO A 111 -7.67 10.16 30.86
CA PRO A 111 -8.79 9.87 29.97
C PRO A 111 -8.37 8.73 29.04
N ARG A 112 -9.07 7.60 29.16
CA ARG A 112 -8.77 6.42 28.37
C ARG A 112 -9.11 6.78 26.95
N MET A 113 -8.11 7.11 26.13
CA MET A 113 -8.31 7.38 24.71
C MET A 113 -8.99 6.14 24.13
N GLU A 114 -10.24 6.29 23.72
CA GLU A 114 -10.97 5.23 23.03
C GLU A 114 -10.28 4.98 21.71
N ARG A 115 -9.40 3.97 21.65
CA ARG A 115 -8.73 3.59 20.42
C ARG A 115 -9.79 3.17 19.42
N THR A 116 -9.84 3.86 18.29
CA THR A 116 -10.71 3.43 17.21
C THR A 116 -10.05 2.24 16.51
N PRO A 117 -10.82 1.28 15.99
CA PRO A 117 -10.28 0.19 15.16
C PRO A 117 -9.50 0.68 13.93
N LEU A 118 -9.71 1.94 13.54
CA LEU A 118 -8.95 2.58 12.47
C LEU A 118 -7.53 2.93 12.93
N ASP A 119 -7.31 3.29 14.19
CA ASP A 119 -6.01 3.71 14.71
C ASP A 119 -4.97 2.58 14.67
N ASP A 120 -5.42 1.34 14.89
CA ASP A 120 -4.59 0.15 14.88
C ASP A 120 -4.18 -0.30 13.46
N LEU A 121 -4.74 0.31 12.41
CA LEU A 121 -4.41 -0.01 11.02
C LEU A 121 -3.16 0.72 10.52
N THR A 122 -2.39 0.03 9.69
CA THR A 122 -1.27 0.63 8.95
C THR A 122 -1.78 1.65 7.92
N GLU A 123 -0.94 2.58 7.52
CA GLU A 123 -1.28 3.60 6.52
C GLU A 123 -1.76 2.98 5.20
N THR A 124 -1.13 1.89 4.76
CA THR A 124 -1.53 1.16 3.56
C THR A 124 -2.95 0.58 3.69
N GLN A 125 -3.30 0.01 4.85
CA GLN A 125 -4.64 -0.53 5.10
C GLN A 125 -5.68 0.60 5.14
N LYS A 126 -5.36 1.73 5.79
CA LYS A 126 -6.19 2.94 5.80
C LYS A 126 -6.42 3.45 4.37
N ALA A 127 -5.37 3.54 3.56
CA ALA A 127 -5.46 3.98 2.18
C ALA A 127 -6.38 3.07 1.34
N ILE A 128 -6.27 1.74 1.51
CA ILE A 128 -7.14 0.76 0.84
C ILE A 128 -8.60 0.97 1.26
N PHE A 129 -8.85 1.14 2.56
CA PHE A 129 -10.18 1.36 3.10
C PHE A 129 -10.82 2.65 2.54
N PHE A 130 -10.10 3.78 2.58
CA PHE A 130 -10.60 5.04 2.04
C PHE A 130 -10.79 4.99 0.52
N ARG A 131 -9.88 4.31 -0.20
CA ARG A 131 -9.99 4.16 -1.65
C ARG A 131 -11.22 3.35 -2.04
N LEU A 132 -11.53 2.28 -1.32
CA LEU A 132 -12.78 1.52 -1.51
C LEU A 132 -14.01 2.41 -1.30
N GLY A 133 -14.01 3.27 -0.29
CA GLY A 133 -15.13 4.17 -0.02
C GLY A 133 -15.33 5.23 -1.11
N VAL A 134 -14.25 5.81 -1.60
CA VAL A 134 -14.29 6.71 -2.76
C VAL A 134 -14.87 5.97 -3.98
N PHE A 135 -14.38 4.76 -4.25
CA PHE A 135 -14.82 3.95 -5.38
C PHE A 135 -16.33 3.60 -5.32
N GLN A 136 -16.84 3.22 -4.15
CA GLN A 136 -18.26 2.92 -3.95
C GLN A 136 -19.13 4.17 -4.12
N ARG A 137 -18.67 5.32 -3.63
CA ARG A 137 -19.37 6.60 -3.77
C ARG A 137 -19.42 7.08 -5.22
N GLU A 138 -18.32 6.94 -5.96
CA GLU A 138 -18.23 7.33 -7.37
C GLU A 138 -19.07 6.43 -8.28
N SER A 139 -19.03 5.12 -8.05
CA SER A 139 -19.78 4.14 -8.84
C SER A 139 -21.28 4.08 -8.49
N GLY A 140 -21.66 4.54 -7.29
CA GLY A 140 -23.01 4.36 -6.75
C GLY A 140 -23.36 2.90 -6.44
N GLN A 141 -22.36 2.01 -6.42
CA GLN A 141 -22.54 0.58 -6.14
C GLN A 141 -22.12 0.26 -4.71
N GLU A 142 -22.96 -0.46 -3.98
CA GLU A 142 -22.63 -0.90 -2.61
C GLU A 142 -21.58 -2.02 -2.59
N TRP A 143 -21.52 -2.83 -3.64
CA TRP A 143 -20.63 -3.99 -3.74
C TRP A 143 -19.57 -3.78 -4.83
N THR A 144 -18.31 -3.81 -4.44
CA THR A 144 -17.17 -3.67 -5.35
C THR A 144 -16.43 -4.99 -5.50
N ALA A 145 -16.13 -5.39 -6.74
CA ALA A 145 -15.31 -6.58 -6.95
C ALA A 145 -13.85 -6.33 -6.50
N LEU A 146 -13.29 -7.28 -5.75
CA LEU A 146 -11.90 -7.23 -5.24
C LEU A 146 -10.89 -7.01 -6.37
N LYS A 147 -11.11 -7.62 -7.53
CA LYS A 147 -10.24 -7.49 -8.71
C LYS A 147 -10.20 -6.04 -9.21
N THR A 148 -11.34 -5.35 -9.20
CA THR A 148 -11.43 -3.94 -9.62
C THR A 148 -10.67 -3.05 -8.66
N LEU A 149 -10.90 -3.22 -7.35
CA LEU A 149 -10.15 -2.48 -6.32
C LEU A 149 -8.64 -2.72 -6.42
N ALA A 150 -8.21 -3.97 -6.63
CA ALA A 150 -6.79 -4.30 -6.76
C ALA A 150 -6.14 -3.66 -8.00
N THR A 151 -6.90 -3.54 -9.10
CA THR A 151 -6.41 -2.94 -10.36
C THR A 151 -6.24 -1.43 -10.20
N ASP A 152 -7.12 -0.80 -9.44
CA ASP A 152 -7.06 0.63 -9.11
C ASP A 152 -5.93 0.95 -8.11
N LEU A 153 -5.71 0.11 -7.09
CA LEU A 153 -4.64 0.29 -6.10
C LEU A 153 -3.23 0.09 -6.67
N TYR A 154 -3.08 -0.81 -7.66
CA TYR A 154 -1.80 -1.19 -8.22
C TYR A 154 -1.80 -1.11 -9.75
N PRO A 155 -1.84 0.13 -10.31
CA PRO A 155 -1.84 0.31 -11.75
C PRO A 155 -0.59 -0.32 -12.38
N GLY A 156 -0.78 -1.01 -13.50
CA GLY A 156 0.31 -1.68 -14.24
C GLY A 156 0.79 -3.01 -13.64
N LYS A 157 0.27 -3.46 -12.49
CA LYS A 157 0.55 -4.80 -11.96
C LYS A 157 -0.57 -5.77 -12.34
N SER A 158 -0.21 -7.01 -12.69
CA SER A 158 -1.22 -8.05 -12.92
C SER A 158 -1.89 -8.45 -11.61
N TYR A 159 -3.22 -8.65 -11.65
CA TYR A 159 -4.01 -9.02 -10.47
C TYR A 159 -3.43 -10.23 -9.73
N ASP A 160 -2.98 -11.25 -10.45
CA ASP A 160 -2.44 -12.47 -9.84
C ASP A 160 -1.20 -12.23 -8.97
N LYS A 161 -0.39 -11.21 -9.28
CA LYS A 161 0.79 -10.84 -8.48
C LYS A 161 0.44 -10.11 -7.18
N VAL A 162 -0.68 -9.40 -7.14
CA VAL A 162 -1.09 -8.58 -5.99
C VAL A 162 -2.24 -9.20 -5.19
N ARG A 163 -2.88 -10.25 -5.72
CA ARG A 163 -4.09 -10.85 -5.17
C ARG A 163 -3.94 -11.30 -3.72
N SER A 164 -2.83 -11.98 -3.39
CA SER A 164 -2.57 -12.48 -2.04
C SER A 164 -2.48 -11.34 -1.04
N THR A 165 -1.62 -10.36 -1.32
CA THR A 165 -1.39 -9.17 -0.49
C THR A 165 -2.68 -8.36 -0.30
N VAL A 166 -3.44 -8.10 -1.38
CA VAL A 166 -4.72 -7.37 -1.25
C VAL A 166 -5.73 -8.18 -0.43
N SER A 167 -5.80 -9.50 -0.64
CA SER A 167 -6.72 -10.35 0.13
C SER A 167 -6.39 -10.38 1.62
N GLU A 168 -5.11 -10.31 1.98
CA GLU A 168 -4.63 -10.23 3.36
C GLU A 168 -5.04 -8.91 4.02
N TYR A 169 -4.78 -7.77 3.36
CA TYR A 169 -5.21 -6.46 3.86
C TYR A 169 -6.73 -6.37 4.01
N ILE A 170 -7.49 -6.91 3.05
CA ILE A 170 -8.94 -6.97 3.16
C ILE A 170 -9.36 -7.87 4.33
N GLY A 171 -8.64 -8.96 4.61
CA GLY A 171 -8.87 -9.81 5.79
C GLY A 171 -8.82 -8.99 7.08
N ILE A 172 -7.75 -8.21 7.25
CA ILE A 172 -7.55 -7.34 8.41
C ILE A 172 -8.70 -6.31 8.54
N LEU A 173 -9.16 -5.72 7.44
CA LEU A 173 -10.28 -4.77 7.44
C LEU A 173 -11.63 -5.43 7.76
N VAL A 174 -11.80 -6.71 7.40
CA VAL A 174 -12.97 -7.51 7.77
C VAL A 174 -12.93 -7.83 9.27
N ASP A 175 -11.77 -8.22 9.80
CA ASP A 175 -11.58 -8.53 11.22
C ASP A 175 -11.80 -7.29 12.11
N ALA A 176 -11.41 -6.11 11.63
CA ALA A 176 -11.71 -4.82 12.29
C ALA A 176 -13.21 -4.43 12.25
N GLY A 177 -14.02 -5.15 11.46
CA GLY A 177 -15.44 -4.89 11.25
C GLY A 177 -15.73 -3.67 10.37
N LEU A 178 -14.78 -3.25 9.53
CA LEU A 178 -14.91 -2.07 8.66
C LEU A 178 -15.47 -2.43 7.27
N ILE A 179 -15.25 -3.68 6.82
CA ILE A 179 -15.69 -4.17 5.51
C ILE A 179 -16.38 -5.53 5.65
N HIS A 180 -17.40 -5.77 4.83
CA HIS A 180 -17.98 -7.07 4.55
C HIS A 180 -17.38 -7.68 3.28
N LYS A 181 -17.11 -8.98 3.33
CA LYS A 181 -16.56 -9.77 2.22
C LYS A 181 -17.54 -10.87 1.85
N LEU A 182 -18.00 -10.87 0.60
CA LEU A 182 -18.92 -11.87 0.05
C LEU A 182 -18.28 -12.57 -1.16
N ARG A 183 -18.26 -13.90 -1.15
CA ARG A 183 -17.79 -14.68 -2.31
C ARG A 183 -18.97 -15.21 -3.10
N LYS A 184 -19.02 -14.91 -4.40
CA LYS A 184 -20.03 -15.45 -5.33
C LYS A 184 -19.30 -16.06 -6.53
N GLY A 185 -19.27 -17.39 -6.57
CA GLY A 185 -18.52 -18.16 -7.57
C GLY A 185 -17.01 -17.88 -7.53
N LYS A 186 -16.47 -17.41 -8.67
CA LYS A 186 -15.05 -17.09 -8.85
C LYS A 186 -14.67 -15.66 -8.42
N GLN A 187 -15.65 -14.84 -8.02
CA GLN A 187 -15.43 -13.45 -7.66
C GLN A 187 -15.67 -13.21 -6.16
N THR A 188 -14.96 -12.21 -5.63
CA THR A 188 -15.11 -11.72 -4.26
C THR A 188 -15.53 -10.27 -4.33
N TYR A 189 -16.61 -9.95 -3.62
CA TYR A 189 -17.20 -8.63 -3.53
C TYR A 189 -16.99 -8.08 -2.12
N LEU A 190 -16.83 -6.76 -2.05
CA LEU A 190 -16.55 -6.01 -0.84
C LEU A 190 -17.62 -4.94 -0.67
N ALA A 191 -18.10 -4.75 0.55
CA ALA A 191 -19.03 -3.69 0.93
C ALA A 191 -18.55 -3.04 2.23
N ILE A 192 -18.66 -1.72 2.37
CA ILE A 192 -18.31 -1.05 3.63
C ILE A 192 -19.44 -1.27 4.65
N THR A 193 -19.08 -1.64 5.88
CA THR A 193 -20.06 -1.87 6.96
C THR A 193 -20.67 -0.55 7.45
N GLU A 194 -21.76 -0.60 8.20
CA GLU A 194 -22.32 0.60 8.84
C GLU A 194 -21.31 1.30 9.76
N LYS A 195 -20.52 0.51 10.49
CA LYS A 195 -19.38 0.98 11.30
C LYS A 195 -18.30 1.64 10.44
N GLY A 196 -18.02 1.11 9.25
CA GLY A 196 -17.08 1.73 8.32
C GLY A 196 -17.60 3.06 7.76
N LYS A 197 -18.91 3.17 7.51
CA LYS A 197 -19.53 4.40 6.98
C LYS A 197 -19.39 5.60 7.91
N THR A 198 -19.30 5.41 9.22
CA THR A 198 -19.16 6.54 10.18
C THR A 198 -17.88 7.35 9.95
N TYR A 199 -16.81 6.72 9.46
CA TYR A 199 -15.54 7.38 9.15
C TYR A 199 -15.59 8.26 7.89
N PHE A 200 -16.62 8.14 7.07
CA PHE A 200 -16.81 8.98 5.87
C PHE A 200 -17.71 10.20 6.13
N LYS A 201 -18.60 10.12 7.14
CA LYS A 201 -19.59 11.18 7.45
C LYS A 201 -18.95 12.50 7.91
N GLY A 202 -17.73 12.47 8.45
CA GLY A 202 -16.99 13.68 8.83
C GLY A 202 -16.59 14.59 7.66
N ASN A 203 -16.61 14.07 6.42
CA ASN A 203 -16.18 14.81 5.22
C ASN A 203 -17.34 15.23 4.30
N GLU A 204 -18.60 14.88 4.62
CA GLU A 204 -19.76 15.18 3.79
C GLU A 204 -20.18 16.67 3.84
N ALA A 205 -19.84 17.39 4.92
CA ALA A 205 -20.19 18.80 5.11
C ALA A 205 -19.50 19.80 4.14
N LYS A 206 -18.71 19.32 3.16
CA LYS A 206 -17.96 20.16 2.22
C LYS A 206 -18.21 19.87 0.74
N GLN A 207 -19.22 19.06 0.38
CA GLN A 207 -19.48 18.79 -1.04
C GLN A 207 -20.69 19.56 -1.60
N PRO A 208 -20.56 20.17 -2.79
CA PRO A 208 -21.65 20.87 -3.46
C PRO A 208 -22.76 19.88 -3.84
N GLU A 209 -24.00 20.28 -3.60
CA GLU A 209 -25.20 19.56 -4.02
C GLU A 209 -25.09 19.16 -5.50
N LYS A 210 -25.33 17.87 -5.77
CA LYS A 210 -25.50 17.36 -7.14
C LYS A 210 -26.63 18.14 -7.80
N ILE A 211 -26.29 18.93 -8.82
CA ILE A 211 -27.27 19.51 -9.72
C ILE A 211 -27.87 18.36 -10.54
N GLU A 212 -29.09 17.94 -10.19
CA GLU A 212 -29.83 16.98 -11.00
C GLU A 212 -30.13 17.61 -12.37
N PRO A 213 -29.81 16.92 -13.49
CA PRO A 213 -30.17 17.41 -14.81
C PRO A 213 -31.70 17.31 -14.96
N LYS A 214 -32.36 18.46 -15.06
CA LYS A 214 -33.78 18.54 -15.44
C LYS A 214 -33.95 17.86 -16.80
N SER A 215 -34.66 16.73 -16.80
CA SER A 215 -35.16 16.10 -18.04
C SER A 215 -36.12 17.06 -18.73
N LYS A 216 -35.86 17.37 -20.00
CA LYS A 216 -36.80 18.04 -20.90
C LYS A 216 -37.74 17.02 -21.51
#